data_AF-A0A4V0I8P9-F1
#
_entry.id   AF-A0A4V0I8P9-F1
#
_cell.length_a   1.000
_cell.length_b   1.000
_cell.length_c   1.000
_cell.angle_alpha   90.00
_cell.angle_beta   90.00
_cell.angle_gamma   90.00
#
_symmetry.space_group_name_H-M   'P 1'
#
loop_
_entity.id
_entity.type
_entity.pdbx_description
1 polymer ?
#
loop_
_entity_poly.entity_id
_entity_poly.type
_entity_poly.pdbx_seq_one_letter_code
_entity_poly.pdbx_strand_id
1 'polypeptide(L)'
;MRTVPFAGLFGALLALAAAHHAPARAQAPKDAPKLVVKDTPAAEFTRTKALKVKVTAEFTEVKLGEILKEFAHLAEEKTDEPLMLAYGEGFPFAKKVTFKATNVTLEAALDALLKKAGGTLGYVVVSKDGDKYDGWVRLTATGERGVETPPPGAAEEAEAAARLGLAKKLIDAKKPASAKPVLEIVARTYPGTRAGAEAKALLEKLVKEMEKE
;
A
#
# COMPACT_ATOMS: atom_id res chain seq x y z
N MET A 1 49.07 7.71 -66.08
CA MET A 1 48.34 7.55 -67.37
C MET A 1 47.11 6.70 -67.07
N ARG A 2 45.90 7.26 -67.23
CA ARG A 2 44.90 6.86 -68.26
C ARG A 2 44.54 5.38 -68.14
N THR A 3 43.29 4.94 -67.95
CA THR A 3 42.01 5.44 -68.48
C THR A 3 40.88 4.59 -67.88
N VAL A 4 39.73 5.22 -67.59
CA VAL A 4 38.41 4.56 -67.46
C VAL A 4 37.95 4.10 -68.85
N PRO A 5 37.08 3.08 -69.00
CA PRO A 5 35.65 3.40 -69.15
C PRO A 5 34.61 2.31 -68.78
N PHE A 6 33.36 2.79 -68.59
CA PHE A 6 32.06 2.14 -68.88
C PHE A 6 31.63 0.91 -68.05
N ALA A 7 30.36 0.58 -67.85
CA ALA A 7 29.03 1.22 -67.87
C ALA A 7 28.09 0.05 -67.52
N GLY A 8 27.12 0.23 -66.62
CA GLY A 8 26.30 -0.89 -66.17
C GLY A 8 25.06 -0.45 -65.41
N LEU A 9 24.06 -0.04 -66.19
CA LEU A 9 22.66 0.17 -65.86
C LEU A 9 22.03 -1.09 -65.22
N PHE A 10 21.39 -1.01 -64.05
CA PHE A 10 20.30 -1.86 -63.52
C PHE A 10 20.03 -1.32 -62.10
N GLY A 11 18.87 -0.81 -61.74
CA GLY A 11 17.57 -1.45 -61.80
C GLY A 11 16.97 -1.23 -60.40
N ALA A 12 15.75 -0.71 -60.37
CA ALA A 12 15.08 -0.24 -59.17
C ALA A 12 14.96 -1.31 -58.07
N LEU A 13 15.09 -0.89 -56.81
CA LEU A 13 14.37 -1.53 -55.72
C LEU A 13 13.90 -0.47 -54.73
N LEU A 14 12.64 -0.06 -54.93
CA LEU A 14 11.86 0.74 -54.01
C LEU A 14 11.58 -0.13 -52.77
N ALA A 15 12.36 0.06 -51.70
CA ALA A 15 12.07 -0.58 -50.42
C ALA A 15 10.90 0.13 -49.75
N LEU A 16 9.70 -0.42 -49.97
CA LEU A 16 8.48 -0.08 -49.26
C LEU A 16 8.64 -0.48 -47.78
N ALA A 17 8.95 0.50 -46.93
CA ALA A 17 8.97 0.31 -45.49
C ALA A 17 7.54 0.11 -44.97
N ALA A 18 7.14 -1.16 -44.81
CA ALA A 18 5.91 -1.54 -44.12
C ALA A 18 6.04 -1.22 -42.62
N ALA A 19 5.60 -0.03 -42.24
CA ALA A 19 5.36 0.34 -40.86
C ALA A 19 4.35 -0.65 -40.24
N HIS A 20 4.85 -1.57 -39.43
CA HIS A 20 4.02 -2.38 -38.54
C HIS A 20 3.36 -1.44 -37.52
N HIS A 21 2.10 -1.12 -37.76
CA HIS A 21 1.20 -0.52 -36.79
C HIS A 21 0.97 -1.55 -35.68
N ALA A 22 1.80 -1.51 -34.63
CA ALA A 22 1.49 -2.16 -33.37
C ALA A 22 0.24 -1.46 -32.80
N PRO A 23 -0.82 -2.19 -32.42
CA PRO A 23 -1.93 -1.58 -31.71
C PRO A 23 -1.38 -1.05 -30.38
N ALA A 24 -1.46 0.27 -30.22
CA ALA A 24 -1.20 0.95 -28.96
C ALA A 24 -2.03 0.26 -27.87
N ARG A 25 -1.37 -0.57 -27.06
CA ARG A 25 -1.90 -1.08 -25.80
C ARG A 25 -2.20 0.17 -24.97
N ALA A 26 -3.48 0.53 -24.92
CA ALA A 26 -3.99 1.59 -24.07
C ALA A 26 -3.38 1.40 -22.68
N GLN A 27 -2.45 2.30 -22.34
CA GLN A 27 -1.91 2.37 -21.00
C GLN A 27 -3.10 2.71 -20.11
N ALA A 28 -3.44 1.79 -19.20
CA ALA A 28 -4.40 2.05 -18.15
C ALA A 28 -4.01 3.39 -17.48
N PRO A 29 -4.96 4.29 -17.19
CA PRO A 29 -4.65 5.57 -16.57
C PRO A 29 -3.89 5.32 -15.27
N LYS A 30 -2.65 5.82 -15.21
CA LYS A 30 -1.75 5.77 -14.05
C LYS A 30 -2.19 6.67 -12.89
N ASP A 31 -3.34 7.33 -13.03
CA ASP A 31 -3.89 8.27 -12.05
C ASP A 31 -5.25 7.79 -11.54
N ALA A 32 -5.29 6.56 -11.03
CA ALA A 32 -6.30 6.27 -10.01
C ALA A 32 -5.94 7.13 -8.78
N PRO A 33 -6.85 7.98 -8.28
CA PRO A 33 -6.57 8.74 -7.07
C PRO A 33 -6.27 7.75 -5.95
N LYS A 34 -5.02 7.71 -5.47
CA LYS A 34 -4.70 7.16 -4.15
C LYS A 34 -5.66 7.85 -3.19
N LEU A 35 -6.58 7.09 -2.59
CA LEU A 35 -7.40 7.56 -1.49
C LEU A 35 -6.43 8.15 -0.46
N VAL A 36 -6.37 9.48 -0.39
CA VAL A 36 -5.64 10.19 0.64
C VAL A 36 -6.47 10.01 1.90
N VAL A 37 -6.28 8.86 2.56
CA VAL A 37 -6.70 8.69 3.94
C VAL A 37 -5.92 9.75 4.70
N LYS A 38 -6.62 10.77 5.19
CA LYS A 38 -6.01 11.86 5.95
C LYS A 38 -5.33 11.22 7.16
N ASP A 39 -4.02 11.41 7.28
CA ASP A 39 -3.25 10.85 8.39
C ASP A 39 -3.81 11.33 9.72
N THR A 40 -3.76 10.48 10.74
CA THR A 40 -4.00 10.91 12.11
C THR A 40 -2.86 11.83 12.56
N PRO A 41 -3.10 12.78 13.49
CA PRO A 41 -2.03 13.65 13.98
C PRO A 41 -0.81 12.88 14.51
N ALA A 42 -1.04 11.73 15.14
CA ALA A 42 0.02 10.85 15.65
C ALA A 42 0.82 10.19 14.52
N ALA A 43 0.15 9.69 13.47
CA ALA A 43 0.84 9.12 12.31
C ALA A 43 1.61 10.17 11.51
N GLU A 44 1.05 11.36 11.36
CA GLU A 44 1.71 12.50 10.72
C GLU A 44 2.97 12.90 11.49
N PHE A 45 2.88 13.01 12.83
CA PHE A 45 4.03 13.26 13.69
C PHE A 45 5.15 12.23 13.46
N THR A 46 4.82 10.94 13.50
CA THR A 46 5.81 9.88 13.32
C THR A 46 6.48 9.96 11.94
N ARG A 47 5.70 10.19 10.87
CA ARG A 47 6.22 10.28 9.49
C ARG A 47 7.07 11.51 9.23
N THR A 48 6.69 12.65 9.80
CA THR A 48 7.29 13.96 9.47
C THR A 48 8.37 14.39 10.46
N LYS A 49 8.28 13.97 11.73
CA LYS A 49 9.21 14.35 12.80
C LYS A 49 10.06 13.17 13.25
N ALA A 50 9.47 12.16 13.89
CA ALA A 50 10.24 11.09 14.54
C ALA A 50 11.15 10.31 13.57
N LEU A 51 10.64 9.94 12.39
CA LEU A 51 11.43 9.21 11.38
C LEU A 51 12.45 10.10 10.65
N LYS A 52 12.30 11.43 10.67
CA LYS A 52 13.20 12.38 10.00
C LYS A 52 14.39 12.79 10.87
N VAL A 53 14.39 12.41 12.15
CA VAL A 53 15.50 12.61 13.07
C VAL A 53 16.78 11.99 12.50
N LYS A 54 17.90 12.72 12.56
CA LYS A 54 19.21 12.18 12.16
C LYS A 54 19.80 11.35 13.29
N VAL A 55 20.26 10.14 13.00
CA VAL A 55 20.84 9.22 13.98
C VAL A 55 22.27 8.82 13.58
N THR A 56 23.08 8.56 14.60
CA THR A 56 24.41 7.97 14.48
C THR A 56 24.49 6.84 15.47
N ALA A 57 24.70 5.62 14.99
CA ALA A 57 24.75 4.43 15.82
C ALA A 57 25.59 3.34 15.17
N GLU A 58 26.25 2.53 16.00
CA GLU A 58 27.09 1.42 15.58
C GLU A 58 26.80 0.21 16.46
N PHE A 59 26.43 -0.90 15.84
CA PHE A 59 26.05 -2.13 16.50
C PHE A 59 26.81 -3.29 15.86
N THR A 60 27.37 -4.17 16.68
CA THR A 60 28.11 -5.35 16.24
C THR A 60 27.51 -6.59 16.87
N GLU A 61 26.98 -7.48 16.04
CA GLU A 61 26.33 -8.73 16.48
C GLU A 61 25.21 -8.57 17.52
N VAL A 62 24.49 -7.45 17.49
CA VAL A 62 23.40 -7.14 18.41
C VAL A 62 22.09 -7.70 17.86
N LYS A 63 21.18 -8.14 18.74
CA LYS A 63 19.84 -8.58 18.34
C LYS A 63 19.08 -7.42 17.71
N LEU A 64 18.38 -7.69 16.61
CA LEU A 64 17.59 -6.71 15.86
C LEU A 64 16.62 -5.96 16.76
N GLY A 65 15.95 -6.64 17.69
CA GLY A 65 15.04 -6.01 18.64
C GLY A 65 15.71 -4.99 19.58
N GLU A 66 16.96 -5.21 19.96
CA GLU A 66 17.70 -4.25 20.82
C GLU A 66 18.15 -3.03 20.00
N ILE A 67 18.59 -3.24 18.76
CA ILE A 67 18.91 -2.13 17.82
C ILE A 67 17.69 -1.23 17.61
N LEU A 68 16.51 -1.84 17.43
CA LEU A 68 15.26 -1.10 17.21
C LEU A 68 14.82 -0.30 18.44
N LYS A 69 14.99 -0.85 19.66
CA LYS A 69 14.76 -0.11 20.90
C LYS A 69 15.69 1.09 21.03
N GLU A 70 16.96 0.92 20.70
CA GLU A 70 17.92 2.03 20.72
C GLU A 70 17.50 3.14 19.73
N PHE A 71 17.04 2.77 18.54
CA PHE A 71 16.49 3.72 17.57
C PHE A 71 15.25 4.45 18.07
N ALA A 72 14.37 3.78 18.80
CA ALA A 72 13.24 4.43 19.45
C ALA A 72 13.70 5.44 20.51
N HIS A 73 14.69 5.08 21.33
CA HIS A 73 15.26 5.96 22.34
C HIS A 73 15.94 7.18 21.73
N LEU A 74 16.72 7.00 20.67
CA LEU A 74 17.37 8.09 19.93
C LEU A 74 16.38 9.02 19.22
N ALA A 75 15.19 8.53 18.86
CA ALA A 75 14.12 9.38 18.36
C ALA A 75 13.52 10.21 19.51
N GLU A 76 13.18 9.53 20.61
CA GLU A 76 12.58 10.14 21.81
C GLU A 76 13.46 11.27 22.37
N GLU A 77 14.76 11.06 22.48
CA GLU A 77 15.71 12.09 22.95
C GLU A 77 15.69 13.36 22.08
N LYS A 78 15.32 13.27 20.81
CA LYS A 78 15.33 14.41 19.88
C LYS A 78 13.96 14.98 19.56
N THR A 79 12.89 14.24 19.85
CA THR A 79 11.52 14.69 19.62
C THR A 79 10.72 14.93 20.89
N ASP A 80 11.28 14.61 22.07
CA ASP A 80 10.61 14.64 23.38
C ASP A 80 9.30 13.82 23.43
N GLU A 81 9.12 12.92 22.46
CA GLU A 81 7.95 12.05 22.33
C GLU A 81 8.42 10.62 22.00
N PRO A 82 7.86 9.59 22.67
CA PRO A 82 8.31 8.22 22.52
C PRO A 82 7.94 7.67 21.14
N LEU A 83 8.93 7.13 20.43
CA LEU A 83 8.68 6.38 19.20
C LEU A 83 8.23 4.96 19.53
N MET A 84 6.93 4.71 19.41
CA MET A 84 6.36 3.40 19.73
C MET A 84 6.55 2.41 18.57
N LEU A 85 7.02 1.21 18.90
CA LEU A 85 7.27 0.12 17.95
C LEU A 85 6.33 -1.06 18.21
N ALA A 86 5.71 -1.56 17.15
CA ALA A 86 4.96 -2.82 17.17
C ALA A 86 5.63 -3.86 16.27
N TYR A 87 5.70 -5.11 16.73
CA TYR A 87 6.25 -6.22 15.95
C TYR A 87 5.11 -7.01 15.29
N GLY A 88 5.15 -7.10 13.96
CA GLY A 88 4.29 -8.00 13.21
C GLY A 88 4.65 -9.46 13.43
N GLU A 89 3.71 -10.34 13.09
CA GLU A 89 3.92 -11.78 13.16
C GLU A 89 5.10 -12.21 12.28
N GLY A 90 5.90 -13.16 12.78
CA GLY A 90 7.08 -13.67 12.08
C GLY A 90 8.26 -12.70 11.99
N PHE A 91 8.20 -11.52 12.63
CA PHE A 91 9.31 -10.59 12.62
C PHE A 91 10.52 -11.15 13.40
N PRO A 92 11.72 -11.24 12.80
CA PRO A 92 12.86 -11.95 13.38
C PRO A 92 13.63 -11.11 14.42
N PHE A 93 12.97 -10.68 15.50
CA PHE A 93 13.54 -9.77 16.52
C PHE A 93 14.81 -10.33 17.21
N ALA A 94 14.95 -11.65 17.29
CA ALA A 94 16.10 -12.31 17.90
C ALA A 94 17.33 -12.40 16.97
N LYS A 95 17.20 -12.07 15.68
CA LYS A 95 18.30 -12.16 14.71
C LYS A 95 19.41 -11.17 15.05
N LYS A 96 20.66 -11.63 15.08
CA LYS A 96 21.83 -10.77 15.27
C LYS A 96 22.22 -10.08 13.97
N VAL A 97 22.52 -8.78 14.05
CA VAL A 97 22.90 -7.95 12.90
C VAL A 97 24.02 -7.00 13.31
N THR A 98 24.99 -6.81 12.41
CA THR A 98 25.98 -5.74 12.53
C THR A 98 25.54 -4.57 11.65
N PHE A 99 25.33 -3.39 12.21
CA PHE A 99 24.79 -2.24 11.51
C PHE A 99 25.50 -0.96 11.93
N LYS A 100 25.77 -0.07 10.97
CA LYS A 100 26.37 1.24 11.22
C LYS A 100 25.62 2.29 10.42
N ALA A 101 25.24 3.36 11.10
CA ALA A 101 24.61 4.54 10.54
C ALA A 101 25.32 5.77 11.08
N THR A 102 25.57 6.76 10.22
CA THR A 102 26.20 8.01 10.65
C THR A 102 25.51 9.16 9.95
N ASN A 103 24.88 10.04 10.74
CA ASN A 103 24.20 11.23 10.26
C ASN A 103 23.14 10.97 9.17
N VAL A 104 22.44 9.84 9.25
CA VAL A 104 21.34 9.47 8.35
C VAL A 104 20.01 9.64 9.07
N THR A 105 18.92 9.87 8.33
CA THR A 105 17.59 9.90 8.95
C THR A 105 17.25 8.53 9.54
N LEU A 106 16.47 8.50 10.61
CA LEU A 106 16.01 7.28 11.24
C LEU A 106 15.25 6.40 10.25
N GLU A 107 14.47 7.01 9.38
CA GLU A 107 13.82 6.38 8.23
C GLU A 107 14.83 5.59 7.36
N ALA A 108 15.91 6.24 6.93
CA ALA A 108 16.94 5.63 6.10
C ALA A 108 17.74 4.56 6.87
N ALA A 109 17.98 4.78 8.18
CA ALA A 109 18.64 3.82 9.05
C ALA A 109 17.79 2.55 9.22
N LEU A 110 16.49 2.70 9.45
CA LEU A 110 15.52 1.60 9.54
C LEU A 110 15.44 0.82 8.22
N ASP A 111 15.28 1.51 7.08
CA ASP A 111 15.26 0.87 5.76
C ASP A 111 16.54 0.04 5.52
N ALA A 112 17.71 0.61 5.80
CA ALA A 112 18.99 -0.06 5.62
C ALA A 112 19.17 -1.25 6.59
N LEU A 113 18.76 -1.10 7.85
CA LEU A 113 18.81 -2.14 8.86
C LEU A 113 17.92 -3.33 8.48
N LEU A 114 16.66 -3.07 8.12
CA LEU A 114 15.69 -4.10 7.75
C LEU A 114 16.11 -4.84 6.46
N LYS A 115 16.65 -4.10 5.48
CA LYS A 115 17.24 -4.69 4.28
C LYS A 115 18.41 -5.63 4.62
N LYS A 116 19.31 -5.22 5.53
CA LYS A 116 20.44 -6.05 5.98
C LYS A 116 19.99 -7.26 6.80
N ALA A 117 18.92 -7.10 7.58
CA ALA A 117 18.40 -8.13 8.47
C ALA A 117 17.61 -9.21 7.73
N GLY A 118 17.01 -8.95 6.57
CA GLY A 118 16.27 -10.00 5.86
C GLY A 118 15.84 -9.69 4.43
N GLY A 119 16.05 -8.47 3.93
CA GLY A 119 15.67 -8.05 2.57
C GLY A 119 14.16 -7.93 2.33
N THR A 120 13.36 -8.80 2.94
CA THR A 120 11.89 -8.82 2.90
C THR A 120 11.26 -8.13 4.11
N LEU A 121 12.04 -7.57 5.02
CA LEU A 121 11.49 -6.88 6.19
C LEU A 121 11.08 -5.46 5.81
N GLY A 122 9.99 -4.97 6.40
CA GLY A 122 9.45 -3.63 6.15
C GLY A 122 8.92 -2.99 7.42
N TYR A 123 8.39 -1.78 7.27
CA TYR A 123 7.67 -1.10 8.34
C TYR A 123 6.56 -0.20 7.78
N VAL A 124 5.54 0.00 8.59
CA VAL A 124 4.38 0.84 8.29
C VAL A 124 4.08 1.70 9.52
N VAL A 125 3.80 2.98 9.31
CA VAL A 125 3.27 3.84 10.37
C VAL A 125 1.75 3.68 10.38
N VAL A 126 1.23 3.16 11.49
CA VAL A 126 -0.20 2.95 11.70
C VAL A 126 -0.89 4.31 11.78
N SER A 127 -1.94 4.50 10.98
CA SER A 127 -2.70 5.76 10.86
C SER A 127 -4.19 5.46 10.90
N LYS A 128 -4.68 5.13 12.08
CA LYS A 128 -6.05 4.69 12.27
C LYS A 128 -6.62 5.30 13.54
N ASP A 129 -7.52 6.25 13.34
CA ASP A 129 -8.15 6.97 14.44
C ASP A 129 -8.90 6.01 15.38
N GLY A 130 -8.71 6.19 16.68
CA GLY A 130 -9.25 5.31 17.73
C GLY A 130 -8.57 3.95 17.88
N ASP A 131 -7.54 3.63 17.09
CA ASP A 131 -6.73 2.43 17.29
C ASP A 131 -5.67 2.67 18.37
N LYS A 132 -5.45 1.69 19.25
CA LYS A 132 -4.42 1.79 20.31
C LYS A 132 -2.99 1.87 19.77
N TYR A 133 -2.78 1.47 18.52
CA TYR A 133 -1.50 1.53 17.84
C TYR A 133 -1.39 2.74 16.90
N ASP A 134 -2.34 3.68 16.94
CA ASP A 134 -2.27 4.88 16.11
C ASP A 134 -0.96 5.65 16.34
N GLY A 135 -0.29 6.03 15.25
CA GLY A 135 1.02 6.67 15.28
C GLY A 135 2.23 5.73 15.49
N TRP A 136 2.02 4.44 15.76
CA TRP A 136 3.12 3.50 16.00
C TRP A 136 3.76 3.03 14.70
N VAL A 137 5.05 2.70 14.77
CA VAL A 137 5.77 2.05 13.68
C VAL A 137 5.62 0.53 13.83
N ARG A 138 4.82 -0.07 12.95
CA ARG A 138 4.63 -1.52 12.85
C ARG A 138 5.65 -2.13 11.91
N LEU A 139 6.51 -2.99 12.44
CA LEU A 139 7.53 -3.74 11.71
C LEU A 139 6.93 -5.01 11.11
N THR A 140 7.20 -5.31 9.84
CA THR A 140 6.59 -6.42 9.11
C THR A 140 7.64 -7.39 8.56
N ALA A 141 7.30 -8.67 8.50
CA ALA A 141 8.14 -9.70 7.87
C ALA A 141 7.99 -9.74 6.33
N THR A 142 6.99 -9.02 5.80
CA THR A 142 6.56 -8.99 4.39
C THR A 142 6.54 -7.54 3.86
N GLY A 143 7.69 -6.91 3.80
CA GLY A 143 8.20 -6.30 2.56
C GLY A 143 7.56 -5.05 1.96
N GLU A 144 6.63 -4.34 2.60
CA GLU A 144 6.12 -3.09 2.06
C GLU A 144 6.27 -1.90 3.01
N ARG A 145 6.83 -0.81 2.47
CA ARG A 145 7.01 0.49 3.11
C ARG A 145 5.81 1.37 2.75
N GLY A 146 5.12 1.88 3.76
CA GLY A 146 4.22 3.04 3.59
C GLY A 146 2.82 2.78 3.03
N VAL A 147 2.31 1.55 3.07
CA VAL A 147 0.88 1.31 2.94
C VAL A 147 0.52 0.38 4.08
N GLU A 148 -0.32 0.85 5.02
CA GLU A 148 -1.15 -0.10 5.75
C GLU A 148 -1.82 -0.93 4.66
N THR A 149 -1.40 -2.17 4.45
CA THR A 149 -2.43 -3.14 4.14
C THR A 149 -3.30 -3.06 5.38
N PRO A 150 -4.51 -2.45 5.29
CA PRO A 150 -5.39 -2.47 6.42
C PRO A 150 -5.46 -3.91 6.93
N PRO A 151 -5.56 -4.14 8.25
CA PRO A 151 -5.83 -5.49 8.75
C PRO A 151 -6.94 -6.09 7.88
N PRO A 152 -6.93 -7.40 7.55
CA PRO A 152 -7.79 -7.99 6.53
C PRO A 152 -9.25 -7.49 6.55
N GLY A 153 -9.79 -7.11 7.71
CA GLY A 153 -11.09 -6.43 7.83
C GLY A 153 -11.26 -4.99 7.33
N ALA A 154 -10.24 -4.11 7.20
CA ALA A 154 -10.46 -2.70 6.81
C ALA A 154 -10.36 -2.43 5.29
N ALA A 155 -9.63 -3.25 4.52
CA ALA A 155 -9.80 -3.29 3.06
C ALA A 155 -11.15 -3.92 2.70
N GLU A 156 -11.51 -5.00 3.39
CA GLU A 156 -12.81 -5.64 3.27
C GLU A 156 -13.96 -4.69 3.66
N GLU A 157 -13.81 -3.90 4.73
CA GLU A 157 -14.80 -2.87 5.11
C GLU A 157 -14.90 -1.77 4.07
N ALA A 158 -13.78 -1.28 3.52
CA ALA A 158 -13.79 -0.25 2.49
C ALA A 158 -14.42 -0.75 1.18
N GLU A 159 -14.11 -1.98 0.78
CA GLU A 159 -14.68 -2.60 -0.42
C GLU A 159 -16.17 -2.94 -0.21
N ALA A 160 -16.53 -3.44 0.97
CA ALA A 160 -17.92 -3.68 1.35
C ALA A 160 -18.72 -2.37 1.38
N ALA A 161 -18.15 -1.28 1.94
CA ALA A 161 -18.79 0.04 1.98
C ALA A 161 -18.94 0.65 0.58
N ALA A 162 -17.95 0.48 -0.30
CA ALA A 162 -18.04 0.94 -1.69
C ALA A 162 -19.15 0.20 -2.46
N ARG A 163 -19.24 -1.13 -2.30
CA ARG A 163 -20.28 -1.96 -2.91
C ARG A 163 -21.67 -1.69 -2.31
N LEU A 164 -21.75 -1.46 -1.00
CA LEU A 164 -22.98 -1.01 -0.33
C LEU A 164 -23.44 0.35 -0.86
N GLY A 165 -22.51 1.29 -1.08
CA GLY A 165 -22.81 2.60 -1.67
C GLY A 165 -23.36 2.49 -3.10
N LEU A 166 -22.83 1.55 -3.90
CA LEU A 166 -23.35 1.26 -5.24
C LEU A 166 -24.77 0.67 -5.16
N ALA A 167 -25.01 -0.25 -4.22
CA ALA A 167 -26.34 -0.80 -4.00
C ALA A 167 -27.36 0.26 -3.57
N LYS A 168 -27.00 1.16 -2.64
CA LYS A 168 -27.86 2.28 -2.21
C LYS A 168 -28.22 3.19 -3.40
N LYS A 169 -27.26 3.53 -4.26
CA LYS A 169 -27.51 4.27 -5.51
C LYS A 169 -28.46 3.56 -6.47
N LEU A 170 -28.41 2.23 -6.55
CA LEU A 170 -29.33 1.45 -7.40
C LEU A 170 -30.75 1.41 -6.82
N ILE A 171 -30.90 1.40 -5.50
CA ILE A 171 -32.20 1.52 -4.82
C ILE A 171 -32.79 2.91 -5.09
N ASP A 172 -31.99 3.97 -4.92
CA ASP A 172 -32.41 5.36 -5.17
C ASP A 172 -32.80 5.57 -6.65
N ALA A 173 -32.12 4.88 -7.57
CA ALA A 173 -32.44 4.86 -8.99
C ALA A 173 -33.66 4.01 -9.36
N LYS A 174 -34.44 3.52 -8.37
CA LYS A 174 -35.59 2.62 -8.53
C LYS A 174 -35.28 1.34 -9.31
N LYS A 175 -34.06 0.80 -9.14
CA LYS A 175 -33.61 -0.47 -9.74
C LYS A 175 -33.32 -1.53 -8.66
N PRO A 176 -34.31 -1.93 -7.84
CA PRO A 176 -34.11 -2.87 -6.75
C PRO A 176 -33.64 -4.25 -7.23
N ALA A 177 -34.08 -4.68 -8.43
CA ALA A 177 -33.64 -5.93 -9.05
C ALA A 177 -32.13 -5.99 -9.33
N SER A 178 -31.49 -4.84 -9.61
CA SER A 178 -30.04 -4.75 -9.81
C SER A 178 -29.28 -4.54 -8.49
N ALA A 179 -29.94 -3.99 -7.45
CA ALA A 179 -29.35 -3.80 -6.13
C ALA A 179 -29.24 -5.11 -5.34
N LYS A 180 -30.22 -6.02 -5.49
CA LYS A 180 -30.29 -7.32 -4.80
C LYS A 180 -29.01 -8.17 -4.94
N PRO A 181 -28.49 -8.48 -6.15
CA PRO A 181 -27.27 -9.28 -6.29
C PRO A 181 -26.03 -8.60 -5.70
N VAL A 182 -25.96 -7.26 -5.73
CA VAL A 182 -24.85 -6.51 -5.14
C VAL A 182 -24.86 -6.61 -3.62
N LEU A 183 -26.04 -6.47 -2.99
CA LEU A 183 -26.21 -6.63 -1.54
C LEU A 183 -25.95 -8.05 -1.08
N GLU A 184 -26.38 -9.05 -1.85
CA GLU A 184 -26.14 -10.46 -1.55
C GLU A 184 -24.65 -10.81 -1.61
N ILE A 185 -23.92 -10.29 -2.60
CA ILE A 185 -22.46 -10.45 -2.68
C ILE A 185 -21.79 -9.79 -1.47
N VAL A 186 -22.22 -8.59 -1.06
CA VAL A 186 -21.62 -7.90 0.10
C VAL A 186 -21.89 -8.66 1.40
N ALA A 187 -23.12 -9.13 1.62
CA ALA A 187 -23.49 -9.88 2.83
C ALA A 187 -22.80 -11.25 2.91
N ARG A 188 -22.56 -11.90 1.77
CA ARG A 188 -21.93 -13.23 1.70
C ARG A 188 -20.41 -13.17 1.74
N THR A 189 -19.80 -12.19 1.07
CA THR A 189 -18.34 -12.04 1.00
C THR A 189 -17.79 -11.34 2.25
N TYR A 190 -18.58 -10.48 2.90
CA TYR A 190 -18.14 -9.69 4.05
C TYR A 190 -19.07 -9.81 5.27
N PRO A 191 -19.33 -11.01 5.81
CA PRO A 191 -20.30 -11.20 6.90
C PRO A 191 -19.88 -10.57 8.24
N GLY A 192 -18.58 -10.27 8.40
CA GLY A 192 -18.02 -9.68 9.63
C GLY A 192 -17.84 -8.16 9.59
N THR A 193 -18.19 -7.49 8.49
CA THR A 193 -18.05 -6.03 8.33
C THR A 193 -19.34 -5.30 8.69
N ARG A 194 -19.21 -4.03 9.09
CA ARG A 194 -20.39 -3.19 9.37
C ARG A 194 -21.23 -2.99 8.11
N ALA A 195 -20.57 -2.80 6.97
CA ALA A 195 -21.22 -2.76 5.66
C ALA A 195 -21.91 -4.08 5.28
N GLY A 196 -21.38 -5.25 5.66
CA GLY A 196 -22.03 -6.54 5.44
C GLY A 196 -23.31 -6.72 6.25
N ALA A 197 -23.30 -6.30 7.52
CA ALA A 197 -24.49 -6.30 8.37
C ALA A 197 -25.58 -5.35 7.83
N GLU A 198 -25.20 -4.14 7.38
CA GLU A 198 -26.11 -3.21 6.71
C GLU A 198 -26.65 -3.76 5.39
N ALA A 199 -25.81 -4.44 4.59
CA ALA A 199 -26.23 -5.02 3.31
C ALA A 199 -27.29 -6.10 3.50
N LYS A 200 -27.12 -6.97 4.51
CA LYS A 200 -28.10 -8.01 4.85
C LYS A 200 -29.45 -7.41 5.29
N ALA A 201 -29.43 -6.38 6.13
CA ALA A 201 -30.64 -5.69 6.56
C ALA A 201 -31.39 -5.02 5.39
N LEU A 202 -30.66 -4.40 4.45
CA LEU A 202 -31.24 -3.83 3.23
C LEU A 202 -31.78 -4.89 2.28
N LEU A 203 -31.11 -6.03 2.16
CA LEU A 203 -31.57 -7.15 1.35
C LEU A 203 -32.92 -7.69 1.86
N GLU A 204 -33.06 -7.92 3.16
CA GLU A 204 -34.32 -8.37 3.77
C GLU A 204 -35.45 -7.35 3.56
N LYS A 205 -35.14 -6.05 3.69
CA LYS A 205 -36.12 -4.99 3.42
C LYS A 205 -36.57 -4.96 1.96
N LEU A 206 -35.64 -5.06 1.01
CA LEU A 206 -35.94 -5.06 -0.42
C LEU A 206 -36.75 -6.29 -0.85
N VAL A 207 -36.43 -7.47 -0.32
CA VAL A 207 -37.21 -8.69 -0.61
C VAL A 207 -38.65 -8.52 -0.12
N LYS A 208 -38.84 -7.96 1.08
CA LYS A 208 -40.17 -7.70 1.64
C LYS A 208 -40.96 -6.60 0.92
N GLU A 209 -40.28 -5.60 0.35
CA GLU A 209 -40.92 -4.58 -0.49
C GLU A 209 -41.30 -5.15 -1.86
N MET A 210 -40.47 -6.00 -2.46
CA MET A 210 -40.77 -6.67 -3.73
C MET A 210 -41.85 -7.74 -3.64
N GLU A 211 -42.08 -8.35 -2.47
CA GLU A 211 -43.19 -9.30 -2.24
C GLU A 211 -44.54 -8.61 -1.99
N LYS A 212 -44.55 -7.28 -1.80
CA LYS A 212 -45.76 -6.49 -1.55
C LYS A 212 -46.31 -5.78 -2.78
N GLU A 213 -45.53 -5.69 -3.86
CA GLU A 213 -45.99 -5.29 -5.21
C GLU A 213 -46.51 -6.51 -5.99
#